data_AF-A0A956ZEY5-F1
#
_entry.id   AF-A0A956ZEY5-F1
#
_cell.length_a   1.000
_cell.length_b   1.000
_cell.length_c   1.000
_cell.angle_alpha   90.00
_cell.angle_beta   90.00
_cell.angle_gamma   90.00
#
_symmetry.space_group_name_H-M   'P 1'
#
loop_
_entity.id
_entity.type
_entity.pdbx_description
1 polymer ?
#
loop_
_entity_poly.entity_id
_entity_poly.type
_entity_poly.pdbx_seq_one_letter_code
_entity_poly.pdbx_strand_id
1 'polypeptide(L)'
;AGLVDDQTEVLGWQVNLGQSAVSFSVPRGQGWWTGKEPRSCPGIGADGKLHGLSSPNLATCSRQDVRDFFDNGWTLTELMFSGLVSEEAFYRPPYHELRHPLIFYFVHPAVFFVNKLRLAGLVSDPVDAYFEGLFDVGVDEMSWDDMSKNYIQWPSVDDCIAYRARVYGVICRLIESHPALSEGHGPVTMDDPLWALFMGLEHERIHIETTSCLIRELPIDMVIPPPEYPSLSPTSPEKPSESPAASFVAVPAGSVEIGKSKNWPTYGWDNEYGFRKAEVSQFEAASALISNREFLDFVRDGGYRQPRYWSEEGFAWRSFRDIQHPSFWVAENAGFTDATFRLRTVFEEIEMAWNWPVVVNFHEAKAYAAWRGEQDKLAGGYRLPTEAEHRRMRQVDSIEHTEQVEAIYNLSLKYGSESPVDAAGAESGSFRDLFGNVWQWMEDHFYPLEGFKTHEYYDDFSTPCFDGRHHMILGGSFISIGDEASVFARFHFRPHFFQHAGIRLVKSGGDGAIVKLDRFNS
;
A
#
# COMPACT_ATOMS: atom_id res chain seq x y z
N ALA A 1 0.69 -42.13 26.90
CA ALA A 1 2.00 -42.43 26.28
C ALA A 1 1.88 -42.02 24.82
N GLY A 2 2.64 -41.09 24.27
CA GLY A 2 3.79 -40.35 24.79
C GLY A 2 3.52 -38.86 24.95
N LEU A 3 4.19 -38.29 25.95
CA LEU A 3 4.51 -36.88 26.03
C LEU A 3 5.45 -36.59 24.85
N VAL A 4 5.08 -35.66 23.97
CA VAL A 4 6.03 -35.07 23.03
C VAL A 4 6.83 -34.07 23.85
N ASP A 5 8.14 -34.23 23.79
CA ASP A 5 9.14 -33.48 24.55
C ASP A 5 9.07 -31.99 24.16
N ASP A 6 8.89 -31.15 25.16
CA ASP A 6 8.76 -29.69 25.08
C ASP A 6 10.16 -29.08 25.25
N GLN A 7 11.06 -29.33 24.28
CA GLN A 7 12.36 -28.67 24.16
C GLN A 7 12.77 -28.46 22.69
N THR A 8 12.73 -27.18 22.29
CA THR A 8 13.53 -26.56 21.20
C THR A 8 13.30 -27.03 19.76
N GLU A 9 12.11 -26.79 19.22
CA GLU A 9 12.04 -26.31 17.82
C GLU A 9 12.50 -24.85 17.85
N VAL A 10 13.78 -24.59 17.59
CA VAL A 10 14.22 -23.26 17.18
C VAL A 10 13.35 -22.91 15.98
N LEU A 11 12.53 -21.86 16.07
CA LEU A 11 11.73 -21.39 14.94
C LEU A 11 12.73 -21.24 13.78
N GLY A 12 12.53 -21.94 12.66
CA GLY A 12 13.58 -22.13 11.65
C GLY A 12 14.28 -20.83 11.20
N TRP A 13 13.56 -19.70 11.24
CA TRP A 13 14.08 -18.38 10.91
C TRP A 13 15.06 -17.79 11.94
N GLN A 14 15.03 -18.21 13.20
CA GLN A 14 15.92 -17.74 14.27
C GLN A 14 17.38 -18.09 14.02
N VAL A 15 17.66 -19.05 13.11
CA VAL A 15 19.01 -19.32 12.61
C VAL A 15 19.69 -18.07 12.04
N ASN A 16 18.90 -17.09 11.58
CA ASN A 16 19.37 -15.81 11.04
C ASN A 16 19.84 -14.82 12.12
N LEU A 17 19.50 -15.01 13.40
CA LEU A 17 19.83 -14.06 14.49
C LEU A 17 21.25 -14.20 15.04
N GLY A 18 22.06 -15.10 14.48
CA GLY A 18 23.40 -15.41 15.01
C GLY A 18 23.37 -15.87 16.47
N GLN A 19 24.50 -15.73 17.18
CA GLN A 19 24.62 -16.09 18.60
C GLN A 19 24.29 -14.93 19.57
N SER A 20 24.08 -13.73 19.05
CA SER A 20 23.81 -12.54 19.86
C SER A 20 22.97 -11.57 19.04
N ALA A 21 21.71 -11.39 19.42
CA ALA A 21 20.81 -10.43 18.79
C ALA A 21 21.45 -9.03 18.81
N VAL A 22 21.87 -8.53 17.65
CA VAL A 22 22.48 -7.20 17.54
C VAL A 22 21.39 -6.15 17.65
N SER A 23 21.56 -5.22 18.59
CA SER A 23 20.75 -4.01 18.68
C SER A 23 21.38 -2.88 17.87
N PHE A 24 20.56 -2.10 17.20
CA PHE A 24 20.99 -0.97 16.39
C PHE A 24 20.73 0.36 17.09
N SER A 25 21.63 1.33 16.89
CA SER A 25 21.39 2.70 17.34
C SER A 25 20.40 3.40 16.41
N VAL A 26 19.49 4.18 16.98
CA VAL A 26 18.67 5.15 16.24
C VAL A 26 18.96 6.56 16.78
N PRO A 27 19.42 7.52 15.94
CA PRO A 27 19.60 7.42 14.50
C PRO A 27 20.75 6.48 14.10
N ARG A 28 20.66 5.95 12.88
CA ARG A 28 21.70 5.14 12.26
C ARG A 28 22.95 5.98 11.98
N GLY A 29 24.13 5.37 12.09
CA GLY A 29 25.41 6.02 11.78
C GLY A 29 25.66 6.17 10.27
N GLN A 30 26.72 6.88 9.89
CA GLN A 30 27.07 7.17 8.49
C GLN A 30 27.22 5.93 7.59
N GLY A 31 27.54 4.77 8.16
CA GLY A 31 27.68 3.51 7.39
C GLY A 31 26.37 2.88 6.94
N TRP A 32 25.20 3.42 7.34
CA TRP A 32 23.89 2.88 6.98
C TRP A 32 23.41 3.34 5.60
N TRP A 33 23.62 4.62 5.29
CA TRP A 33 23.09 5.22 4.07
C TRP A 33 23.97 4.83 2.89
N THR A 34 23.41 4.09 1.94
CA THR A 34 24.16 3.65 0.76
C THR A 34 24.08 4.66 -0.39
N GLY A 35 23.08 5.55 -0.33
CA GLY A 35 22.91 6.70 -1.21
C GLY A 35 23.09 8.04 -0.49
N LYS A 36 22.21 9.01 -0.75
CA LYS A 36 22.18 10.28 -0.02
C LYS A 36 21.61 10.06 1.39
N GLU A 37 22.16 10.76 2.38
CA GLU A 37 21.55 10.79 3.71
C GLU A 37 20.27 11.66 3.68
N PRO A 38 19.24 11.39 4.51
CA PRO A 38 17.94 12.08 4.44
C PRO A 38 18.02 13.61 4.38
N ARG A 39 18.86 14.24 5.19
CA ARG A 39 19.01 15.71 5.25
C ARG A 39 19.62 16.35 4.00
N SER A 40 20.25 15.54 3.15
CA SER A 40 20.84 15.94 1.87
C SER A 40 20.03 15.44 0.66
N CYS A 41 18.97 14.69 0.91
CA CYS A 41 18.18 14.03 -0.11
C CYS A 41 17.16 15.01 -0.72
N PRO A 42 16.95 14.98 -2.05
CA PRO A 42 15.78 15.59 -2.68
C PRO A 42 14.48 15.12 -2.01
N GLY A 43 13.54 16.05 -1.81
CA GLY A 43 12.30 15.81 -1.06
C GLY A 43 12.36 16.16 0.43
N ILE A 44 13.53 16.57 0.95
CA ILE A 44 13.62 17.10 2.32
C ILE A 44 12.85 18.45 2.43
N GLY A 45 11.84 18.47 3.29
CA GLY A 45 11.01 19.63 3.56
C GLY A 45 11.70 20.66 4.45
N ALA A 46 11.13 21.86 4.51
CA ALA A 46 11.59 22.93 5.41
C ALA A 46 11.40 22.57 6.90
N ASP A 47 10.55 21.59 7.20
CA ASP A 47 10.33 20.99 8.51
C ASP A 47 11.40 19.92 8.86
N GLY A 48 12.33 19.63 7.95
CA GLY A 48 13.36 18.61 8.11
C GLY A 48 12.85 17.19 7.94
N LYS A 49 11.67 16.99 7.33
CA LYS A 49 11.09 15.67 7.05
C LYS A 49 11.25 15.30 5.58
N LEU A 50 11.48 14.02 5.30
CA LEU A 50 11.65 13.53 3.94
C LEU A 50 10.30 13.10 3.37
N HIS A 51 9.88 13.77 2.29
CA HIS A 51 8.63 13.48 1.58
C HIS A 51 8.91 12.80 0.24
N GLY A 52 7.89 12.17 -0.34
CA GLY A 52 7.97 11.61 -1.67
C GLY A 52 7.93 12.69 -2.76
N LEU A 53 8.78 12.54 -3.78
CA LEU A 53 8.69 13.34 -5.00
C LEU A 53 7.62 12.79 -5.96
N SER A 54 6.97 13.70 -6.70
CA SER A 54 6.07 13.38 -7.81
C SER A 54 6.81 12.69 -8.95
N SER A 55 6.11 11.85 -9.72
CA SER A 55 6.70 11.17 -10.89
C SER A 55 7.24 12.17 -11.92
N PRO A 56 8.42 11.91 -12.51
CA PRO A 56 8.99 12.79 -13.52
C PRO A 56 8.16 12.78 -14.81
N ASN A 57 8.08 13.93 -15.48
CA ASN A 57 7.50 14.02 -16.81
C ASN A 57 8.47 13.40 -17.84
N LEU A 58 8.20 12.18 -18.29
CA LEU A 58 9.07 11.40 -19.18
C LEU A 58 9.21 11.99 -20.59
N ALA A 59 8.38 12.97 -20.96
CA ALA A 59 8.54 13.71 -22.20
C ALA A 59 9.62 14.80 -22.11
N THR A 60 9.94 15.29 -20.92
CA THR A 60 10.78 16.48 -20.73
C THR A 60 11.76 16.42 -19.55
N CYS A 61 11.77 15.34 -18.77
CA CYS A 61 12.57 15.24 -17.55
C CYS A 61 14.06 15.38 -17.83
N SER A 62 14.75 16.21 -17.06
CA SER A 62 16.20 16.26 -17.10
C SER A 62 16.80 15.02 -16.44
N ARG A 63 18.08 14.78 -16.71
CA ARG A 63 18.89 13.80 -15.97
C ARG A 63 18.86 14.04 -14.47
N GLN A 64 18.81 15.30 -14.04
CA GLN A 64 18.75 15.66 -12.63
C GLN A 64 17.40 15.28 -12.02
N ASP A 65 16.29 15.47 -12.74
CA ASP A 65 14.96 15.07 -12.26
C ASP A 65 14.88 13.55 -12.02
N VAL A 66 15.42 12.76 -12.95
CA VAL A 66 15.50 11.29 -12.80
C VAL A 66 16.43 10.90 -11.64
N ARG A 67 17.56 11.60 -11.49
CA ARG A 67 18.48 11.34 -10.38
C ARG A 67 17.85 11.68 -9.03
N ASP A 68 17.14 12.78 -8.94
CA ASP A 68 16.48 13.21 -7.71
C ASP A 68 15.35 12.26 -7.32
N PHE A 69 14.56 11.80 -8.31
CA PHE A 69 13.51 10.80 -8.09
C PHE A 69 14.08 9.45 -7.62
N PHE A 70 15.23 9.02 -8.15
CA PHE A 70 15.95 7.84 -7.70
C PHE A 70 16.50 8.00 -6.28
N ASP A 71 17.26 9.07 -6.02
CA ASP A 71 17.85 9.32 -4.70
C ASP A 71 16.74 9.40 -3.63
N ASN A 72 15.60 10.02 -3.95
CA ASN A 72 14.45 10.12 -3.06
C ASN A 72 13.86 8.76 -2.70
N GLY A 73 13.53 7.91 -3.68
CA GLY A 73 13.00 6.56 -3.43
C GLY A 73 14.00 5.69 -2.64
N TRP A 74 15.26 5.70 -3.07
CA TRP A 74 16.33 4.94 -2.42
C TRP A 74 16.53 5.31 -0.95
N THR A 75 16.54 6.61 -0.66
CA THR A 75 16.71 7.13 0.70
C THR A 75 15.46 6.90 1.55
N LEU A 76 14.26 6.99 0.97
CA LEU A 76 13.01 6.67 1.67
C LEU A 76 12.95 5.21 2.11
N THR A 77 13.36 4.27 1.25
CA THR A 77 13.54 2.86 1.63
C THR A 77 14.46 2.76 2.85
N GLU A 78 15.68 3.30 2.77
CA GLU A 78 16.64 3.23 3.88
C GLU A 78 16.15 3.94 5.15
N LEU A 79 15.35 4.99 5.01
CA LEU A 79 14.74 5.71 6.12
C LEU A 79 13.72 4.82 6.85
N MET A 80 12.84 4.12 6.12
CA MET A 80 11.88 3.18 6.72
C MET A 80 12.60 2.10 7.55
N PHE A 81 13.63 1.49 6.97
CA PHE A 81 14.40 0.43 7.65
C PHE A 81 15.30 0.96 8.77
N SER A 82 15.66 2.25 8.76
CA SER A 82 16.46 2.86 9.83
C SER A 82 15.75 2.86 11.18
N GLY A 83 14.42 2.77 11.19
CA GLY A 83 13.58 2.70 12.38
C GLY A 83 13.54 1.32 13.05
N LEU A 84 14.11 0.28 12.44
CA LEU A 84 14.22 -1.05 13.04
C LEU A 84 15.35 -1.07 14.07
N VAL A 85 15.09 -1.51 15.31
CA VAL A 85 16.06 -1.38 16.42
C VAL A 85 16.90 -2.62 16.69
N SER A 86 16.65 -3.74 15.99
CA SER A 86 17.41 -4.99 16.15
C SER A 86 17.46 -5.80 14.85
N GLU A 87 18.41 -6.74 14.74
CA GLU A 87 18.42 -7.73 13.64
C GLU A 87 17.16 -8.58 13.62
N GLU A 88 16.58 -8.85 14.79
CA GLU A 88 15.33 -9.59 14.88
C GLU A 88 14.20 -8.94 14.10
N ALA A 89 14.12 -7.60 14.12
CA ALA A 89 13.13 -6.87 13.34
C ALA A 89 13.27 -7.10 11.82
N PHE A 90 14.47 -7.41 11.32
CA PHE A 90 14.69 -7.72 9.91
C PHE A 90 14.31 -9.16 9.55
N TYR A 91 14.57 -10.11 10.45
CA TYR A 91 14.45 -11.54 10.15
C TYR A 91 13.16 -12.18 10.65
N ARG A 92 12.44 -11.53 11.56
CA ARG A 92 11.16 -12.02 12.10
C ARG A 92 10.12 -12.10 10.98
N PRO A 93 9.58 -13.28 10.68
CA PRO A 93 8.48 -13.41 9.75
C PRO A 93 7.21 -12.73 10.28
N PRO A 94 6.35 -12.19 9.40
CA PRO A 94 5.03 -11.72 9.80
C PRO A 94 4.20 -12.85 10.42
N TYR A 95 3.43 -12.54 11.45
CA TYR A 95 2.64 -13.53 12.21
C TYR A 95 1.65 -14.32 11.35
N HIS A 96 1.27 -13.75 10.21
CA HIS A 96 0.32 -14.35 9.32
C HIS A 96 0.95 -15.36 8.35
N GLU A 97 2.29 -15.41 8.26
CA GLU A 97 3.10 -16.30 7.40
C GLU A 97 2.82 -16.17 5.89
N LEU A 98 2.25 -15.02 5.50
CA LEU A 98 1.87 -14.76 4.10
C LEU A 98 2.83 -13.81 3.37
N ARG A 99 3.94 -13.42 3.98
CA ARG A 99 4.94 -12.53 3.39
C ARG A 99 6.33 -12.93 3.88
N HIS A 100 7.36 -12.51 3.17
CA HIS A 100 8.74 -12.69 3.61
C HIS A 100 9.07 -11.80 4.82
N PRO A 101 10.15 -12.07 5.56
CA PRO A 101 10.65 -11.14 6.57
C PRO A 101 11.20 -9.85 5.93
N LEU A 102 11.30 -8.78 6.73
CA LEU A 102 11.67 -7.44 6.28
C LEU A 102 13.03 -7.37 5.56
N ILE A 103 13.99 -8.24 5.87
CA ILE A 103 15.27 -8.32 5.13
C ILE A 103 15.09 -8.56 3.63
N PHE A 104 14.04 -9.30 3.24
CA PHE A 104 13.68 -9.49 1.84
C PHE A 104 13.35 -8.15 1.18
N TYR A 105 12.43 -7.40 1.79
CA TYR A 105 11.96 -6.12 1.29
C TYR A 105 13.04 -5.04 1.29
N PHE A 106 14.06 -5.16 2.14
CA PHE A 106 15.21 -4.26 2.13
C PHE A 106 16.08 -4.43 0.87
N VAL A 107 16.19 -5.65 0.33
CA VAL A 107 17.12 -5.97 -0.76
C VAL A 107 16.42 -6.17 -2.10
N HIS A 108 15.21 -6.72 -2.09
CA HIS A 108 14.45 -7.10 -3.27
C HIS A 108 14.31 -5.97 -4.30
N PRO A 109 13.97 -4.70 -3.93
CA PRO A 109 13.92 -3.62 -4.91
C PRO A 109 15.26 -3.39 -5.64
N ALA A 110 16.40 -3.49 -4.93
CA ALA A 110 17.73 -3.36 -5.53
C ALA A 110 18.05 -4.53 -6.49
N VAL A 111 17.64 -5.75 -6.15
CA VAL A 111 17.73 -6.91 -7.06
C VAL A 111 16.85 -6.71 -8.29
N PHE A 112 15.63 -6.23 -8.10
CA PHE A 112 14.69 -5.96 -9.18
C PHE A 112 15.27 -5.00 -10.22
N PHE A 113 15.89 -3.89 -9.79
CA PHE A 113 16.61 -2.98 -10.70
C PHE A 113 17.62 -3.74 -11.56
N VAL A 114 18.53 -4.51 -10.94
CA VAL A 114 19.58 -5.20 -11.68
C VAL A 114 18.98 -6.19 -12.68
N ASN A 115 18.00 -7.01 -12.25
CA ASN A 115 17.39 -8.03 -13.10
C ASN A 115 16.66 -7.40 -14.30
N LYS A 116 15.83 -6.37 -14.09
CA LYS A 116 15.09 -5.72 -15.19
C LYS A 116 16.00 -4.92 -16.11
N LEU A 117 17.02 -4.23 -15.58
CA LEU A 117 18.02 -3.54 -16.40
C LEU A 117 18.86 -4.51 -17.24
N ARG A 118 19.13 -5.72 -16.73
CA ARG A 118 19.79 -6.78 -17.50
C ARG A 118 18.91 -7.32 -18.62
N LEU A 119 17.62 -7.56 -18.34
CA LEU A 119 16.66 -7.97 -19.37
C LEU A 119 16.53 -6.92 -20.49
N ALA A 120 16.54 -5.64 -20.15
CA ALA A 120 16.52 -4.53 -21.11
C ALA A 120 17.86 -4.27 -21.82
N GLY A 121 18.93 -5.01 -21.46
CA GLY A 121 20.27 -4.83 -22.05
C GLY A 121 20.99 -3.54 -21.62
N LEU A 122 20.55 -2.89 -20.53
CA LEU A 122 21.17 -1.68 -19.96
C LEU A 122 22.32 -2.00 -19.00
N VAL A 123 22.34 -3.21 -18.45
CA VAL A 123 23.42 -3.77 -17.63
C VAL A 123 23.77 -5.15 -18.18
N SER A 124 25.06 -5.47 -18.36
CA SER A 124 25.48 -6.76 -18.92
C SER A 124 25.54 -7.87 -17.87
N ASP A 125 26.25 -7.59 -16.78
CA ASP A 125 26.66 -8.58 -15.80
C ASP A 125 25.89 -8.40 -14.49
N PRO A 126 25.65 -9.50 -13.74
CA PRO A 126 25.13 -9.40 -12.38
C PRO A 126 26.09 -8.59 -11.50
N VAL A 127 25.54 -7.84 -10.54
CA VAL A 127 26.27 -7.24 -9.42
C VAL A 127 26.65 -8.32 -8.41
N ASP A 128 25.72 -9.25 -8.13
CA ASP A 128 25.93 -10.44 -7.31
C ASP A 128 24.85 -11.49 -7.64
N ALA A 129 25.23 -12.50 -8.42
CA ALA A 129 24.31 -13.52 -8.92
C ALA A 129 23.63 -14.33 -7.79
N TYR A 130 24.23 -14.41 -6.60
CA TYR A 130 23.61 -15.10 -5.47
C TYR A 130 22.46 -14.27 -4.89
N PHE A 131 22.70 -12.98 -4.63
CA PHE A 131 21.64 -12.06 -4.19
C PHE A 131 20.54 -11.94 -5.24
N GLU A 132 20.92 -11.77 -6.51
CA GLU A 132 19.99 -11.63 -7.62
C GLU A 132 19.13 -12.87 -7.88
N GLY A 133 19.53 -14.05 -7.39
CA GLY A 133 18.68 -15.24 -7.42
C GLY A 133 17.88 -15.45 -6.13
N LEU A 134 18.47 -15.10 -4.97
CA LEU A 134 17.84 -15.29 -3.66
C LEU A 134 16.64 -14.38 -3.43
N PHE A 135 16.70 -13.14 -3.93
CA PHE A 135 15.65 -12.14 -3.75
C PHE A 135 14.82 -11.90 -5.03
N ASP A 136 14.80 -12.80 -6.03
CA ASP A 136 14.07 -12.62 -7.30
C ASP A 136 12.63 -13.18 -7.29
N VAL A 137 12.16 -13.65 -6.14
CA VAL A 137 10.83 -14.25 -6.03
C VAL A 137 9.74 -13.19 -5.94
N GLY A 138 8.59 -13.45 -6.59
CA GLY A 138 7.40 -12.62 -6.46
C GLY A 138 6.86 -12.60 -5.03
N VAL A 139 6.24 -11.49 -4.64
CA VAL A 139 5.76 -11.30 -3.26
C VAL A 139 4.29 -11.64 -3.06
N ASP A 140 3.50 -11.69 -4.13
CA ASP A 140 2.06 -11.94 -4.07
C ASP A 140 1.67 -13.41 -4.00
N GLU A 141 0.67 -13.68 -3.17
CA GLU A 141 0.14 -15.02 -2.95
C GLU A 141 -0.65 -15.47 -4.17
N MET A 142 0.02 -16.22 -5.05
CA MET A 142 -0.65 -16.90 -6.16
C MET A 142 -1.24 -18.24 -5.72
N SER A 143 -0.59 -18.91 -4.76
CA SER A 143 -1.06 -20.13 -4.10
C SER A 143 -0.54 -20.25 -2.66
N TRP A 144 -1.20 -21.09 -1.86
CA TRP A 144 -0.78 -21.39 -0.48
C TRP A 144 0.65 -21.99 -0.38
N ASP A 145 1.16 -22.58 -1.46
CA ASP A 145 2.50 -23.17 -1.50
C ASP A 145 3.61 -22.16 -1.84
N ASP A 146 3.24 -20.97 -2.33
CA ASP A 146 4.18 -19.88 -2.68
C ASP A 146 4.64 -19.06 -1.47
N MET A 147 4.09 -19.37 -0.29
CA MET A 147 4.35 -18.60 0.92
C MET A 147 5.72 -18.94 1.51
N SER A 148 6.38 -17.91 2.06
CA SER A 148 7.66 -18.05 2.77
C SER A 148 7.55 -19.13 3.84
N LYS A 149 8.20 -20.27 3.60
CA LYS A 149 8.31 -21.34 4.62
C LYS A 149 9.25 -20.97 5.78
N ASN A 150 9.81 -19.76 5.76
CA ASN A 150 10.67 -19.19 6.79
C ASN A 150 11.91 -20.05 7.14
N TYR A 151 12.33 -20.90 6.19
CA TYR A 151 13.54 -21.72 6.26
C TYR A 151 14.73 -21.13 5.50
N ILE A 152 14.52 -20.02 4.80
CA ILE A 152 15.58 -19.34 4.06
C ILE A 152 16.57 -18.76 5.07
N GLN A 153 17.84 -19.10 4.89
CA GLN A 153 18.93 -18.44 5.58
C GLN A 153 19.30 -17.18 4.79
N TRP A 154 18.96 -16.03 5.36
CA TRP A 154 19.16 -14.73 4.76
C TRP A 154 20.61 -14.25 4.98
N PRO A 155 21.16 -13.43 4.07
CA PRO A 155 22.44 -12.77 4.29
C PRO A 155 22.39 -11.83 5.50
N SER A 156 23.56 -11.50 6.04
CA SER A 156 23.66 -10.53 7.13
C SER A 156 23.17 -9.14 6.69
N VAL A 157 22.70 -8.32 7.65
CA VAL A 157 22.28 -6.94 7.34
C VAL A 157 23.42 -6.15 6.71
N ASP A 158 24.66 -6.32 7.18
CA ASP A 158 25.84 -5.65 6.60
C ASP A 158 26.12 -6.07 5.15
N ASP A 159 25.98 -7.37 4.82
CA ASP A 159 26.11 -7.83 3.43
C ASP A 159 25.00 -7.26 2.53
N CYS A 160 23.79 -7.14 3.07
CA CYS A 160 22.66 -6.52 2.38
C CYS A 160 22.89 -5.04 2.10
N ILE A 161 23.40 -4.28 3.07
CA ILE A 161 23.81 -2.86 2.90
C ILE A 161 24.91 -2.78 1.84
N ALA A 162 25.92 -3.64 1.91
CA ALA A 162 27.01 -3.66 0.94
C ALA A 162 26.54 -3.97 -0.48
N TYR A 163 25.57 -4.88 -0.65
CA TYR A 163 24.95 -5.17 -1.94
C TYR A 163 24.19 -3.95 -2.48
N ARG A 164 23.31 -3.37 -1.66
CA ARG A 164 22.57 -2.13 -2.00
C ARG A 164 23.51 -1.02 -2.47
N ALA A 165 24.60 -0.76 -1.76
CA ALA A 165 25.58 0.27 -2.14
C ALA A 165 26.21 0.04 -3.54
N ARG A 166 26.48 -1.22 -3.90
CA ARG A 166 26.99 -1.54 -5.25
C ARG A 166 25.93 -1.26 -6.32
N VAL A 167 24.69 -1.67 -6.07
CA VAL A 167 23.55 -1.43 -6.98
C VAL A 167 23.28 0.06 -7.15
N TYR A 168 23.26 0.83 -6.06
CA TYR A 168 23.13 2.29 -6.11
C TYR A 168 24.14 2.89 -7.08
N GLY A 169 25.42 2.52 -6.96
CA GLY A 169 26.47 2.98 -7.87
C GLY A 169 26.26 2.59 -9.35
N VAL A 170 25.66 1.42 -9.62
CA VAL A 170 25.30 0.99 -10.99
C VAL A 170 24.21 1.89 -11.56
N ILE A 171 23.12 2.11 -10.81
CA ILE A 171 21.99 2.93 -11.24
C ILE A 171 22.43 4.39 -11.43
N CYS A 172 23.24 4.91 -10.52
CA CYS A 172 23.85 6.24 -10.64
C CYS A 172 24.57 6.42 -11.97
N ARG A 173 25.47 5.49 -12.32
CA ARG A 173 26.24 5.55 -13.57
C ARG A 173 25.35 5.44 -14.81
N LEU A 174 24.30 4.60 -14.75
CA LEU A 174 23.32 4.51 -15.82
C LEU A 174 22.61 5.85 -16.02
N ILE A 175 22.04 6.42 -14.95
CA ILE A 175 21.38 7.72 -14.99
C ILE A 175 22.34 8.81 -15.47
N GLU A 176 23.61 8.79 -15.06
CA GLU A 176 24.63 9.80 -15.40
C GLU A 176 25.08 9.74 -16.86
N SER A 177 25.04 8.57 -17.50
CA SER A 177 25.61 8.36 -18.85
C SER A 177 24.59 8.06 -19.95
N HIS A 178 23.36 7.64 -19.64
CA HIS A 178 22.41 7.19 -20.65
C HIS A 178 22.02 8.30 -21.64
N PRO A 179 22.08 8.08 -22.98
CA PRO A 179 21.77 9.09 -23.98
C PRO A 179 20.31 9.56 -23.98
N ALA A 180 19.35 8.69 -23.65
CA ALA A 180 17.94 9.06 -23.58
C ALA A 180 17.59 9.99 -22.40
N LEU A 181 18.59 10.46 -21.65
CA LEU A 181 18.48 11.49 -20.61
C LEU A 181 19.41 12.70 -20.91
N SER A 182 19.93 12.82 -22.13
CA SER A 182 20.70 14.01 -22.55
C SER A 182 19.78 15.21 -22.73
N GLU A 183 20.31 16.42 -22.62
CA GLU A 183 19.55 17.64 -22.93
C GLU A 183 18.90 17.55 -24.33
N GLY A 184 17.59 17.80 -24.40
CA GLY A 184 16.82 17.72 -25.64
C GLY A 184 16.46 16.32 -26.12
N HIS A 185 16.51 15.29 -25.26
CA HIS A 185 16.03 13.95 -25.61
C HIS A 185 14.53 13.95 -25.99
N GLY A 186 14.12 12.96 -26.79
CA GLY A 186 12.70 12.71 -27.06
C GLY A 186 12.01 11.97 -25.90
N PRO A 187 10.68 11.84 -25.89
CA PRO A 187 9.96 11.18 -24.81
C PRO A 187 10.47 9.76 -24.55
N VAL A 188 10.63 9.39 -23.28
CA VAL A 188 10.85 7.99 -22.89
C VAL A 188 9.48 7.30 -22.85
N THR A 189 9.32 6.29 -23.69
CA THR A 189 8.09 5.52 -23.87
C THR A 189 8.28 4.07 -23.45
N MET A 190 7.18 3.31 -23.39
CA MET A 190 7.20 1.89 -23.04
C MET A 190 8.02 1.02 -24.01
N ASP A 191 8.26 1.50 -25.23
CA ASP A 191 9.07 0.79 -26.22
C ASP A 191 10.59 1.07 -26.07
N ASP A 192 10.98 2.00 -25.19
CA ASP A 192 12.38 2.34 -24.92
C ASP A 192 12.97 1.40 -23.84
N PRO A 193 14.19 0.87 -24.01
CA PRO A 193 14.85 0.05 -22.98
C PRO A 193 14.97 0.77 -21.62
N LEU A 194 15.08 2.10 -21.63
CA LEU A 194 15.14 2.92 -20.41
C LEU A 194 13.84 2.84 -19.58
N TRP A 195 12.74 2.36 -20.13
CA TRP A 195 11.52 2.07 -19.37
C TRP A 195 11.77 1.10 -18.21
N ALA A 196 12.74 0.19 -18.33
CA ALA A 196 13.14 -0.71 -17.24
C ALA A 196 13.74 0.03 -16.02
N LEU A 197 14.39 1.18 -16.23
CA LEU A 197 14.82 2.03 -15.12
C LEU A 197 13.61 2.58 -14.35
N PHE A 198 12.65 3.17 -15.07
CA PHE A 198 11.44 3.74 -14.45
C PHE A 198 10.57 2.68 -13.80
N MET A 199 10.51 1.48 -14.39
CA MET A 199 9.91 0.31 -13.76
C MET A 199 10.55 0.00 -12.40
N GLY A 200 11.88 0.02 -12.30
CA GLY A 200 12.56 -0.16 -11.02
C GLY A 200 12.29 0.97 -10.02
N LEU A 201 12.24 2.22 -10.50
CA LEU A 201 11.98 3.41 -9.68
C LEU A 201 10.57 3.37 -9.05
N GLU A 202 9.56 2.95 -9.80
CA GLU A 202 8.18 2.82 -9.31
C GLU A 202 7.97 1.51 -8.54
N HIS A 203 8.70 0.44 -8.87
CA HIS A 203 8.69 -0.80 -8.10
C HIS A 203 9.23 -0.61 -6.67
N GLU A 204 10.31 0.17 -6.50
CA GLU A 204 10.82 0.52 -5.17
C GLU A 204 9.75 1.25 -4.33
N ARG A 205 8.89 2.04 -4.96
CA ARG A 205 7.81 2.79 -4.31
C ARG A 205 6.69 1.87 -3.79
N ILE A 206 6.28 0.89 -4.59
CA ILE A 206 5.38 -0.20 -4.14
C ILE A 206 5.94 -0.88 -2.89
N HIS A 207 7.25 -1.13 -2.87
CA HIS A 207 7.89 -1.78 -1.74
C HIS A 207 8.06 -0.88 -0.52
N ILE A 208 8.12 0.45 -0.66
CA ILE A 208 8.06 1.37 0.47
C ILE A 208 6.69 1.26 1.17
N GLU A 209 5.59 1.27 0.41
CA GLU A 209 4.25 1.10 0.97
C GLU A 209 4.06 -0.28 1.60
N THR A 210 4.43 -1.36 0.89
CA THR A 210 4.38 -2.73 1.41
C THR A 210 5.18 -2.87 2.72
N THR A 211 6.40 -2.31 2.75
CA THR A 211 7.27 -2.33 3.93
C THR A 211 6.60 -1.65 5.12
N SER A 212 5.91 -0.52 4.91
CA SER A 212 5.26 0.18 6.00
C SER A 212 4.12 -0.62 6.65
N CYS A 213 3.39 -1.43 5.89
CA CYS A 213 2.40 -2.36 6.44
C CYS A 213 3.07 -3.42 7.32
N LEU A 214 4.18 -4.00 6.86
CA LEU A 214 4.91 -5.03 7.60
C LEU A 214 5.59 -4.48 8.86
N ILE A 215 6.13 -3.26 8.83
CA ILE A 215 6.66 -2.59 10.02
C ILE A 215 5.54 -2.35 11.03
N ARG A 216 4.34 -1.95 10.58
CA ARG A 216 3.16 -1.76 11.44
C ARG A 216 2.76 -3.04 12.18
N GLU A 217 2.98 -4.21 11.56
CA GLU A 217 2.72 -5.54 12.13
C GLU A 217 3.80 -6.06 13.09
N LEU A 218 5.00 -5.46 13.09
CA LEU A 218 6.03 -5.81 14.07
C LEU A 218 5.59 -5.46 15.50
N PRO A 219 6.11 -6.17 16.51
CA PRO A 219 6.05 -5.71 17.90
C PRO A 219 6.54 -4.27 18.05
N ILE A 220 5.84 -3.47 18.85
CA ILE A 220 6.15 -2.04 19.07
C ILE A 220 7.57 -1.81 19.60
N ASP A 221 8.13 -2.73 20.40
CA ASP A 221 9.47 -2.64 20.96
C ASP A 221 10.60 -2.88 19.93
N MET A 222 10.25 -3.29 18.70
CA MET A 222 11.20 -3.50 17.60
C MET A 222 11.35 -2.30 16.68
N VAL A 223 10.56 -1.24 16.89
CA VAL A 223 10.48 -0.10 15.97
C VAL A 223 10.52 1.22 16.73
N ILE A 224 11.09 2.25 16.10
CA ILE A 224 11.11 3.62 16.58
C ILE A 224 11.04 4.57 15.38
N PRO A 225 10.32 5.70 15.44
CA PRO A 225 10.25 6.63 14.33
C PRO A 225 11.63 7.22 14.00
N PRO A 226 12.09 7.11 12.75
CA PRO A 226 13.29 7.81 12.29
C PRO A 226 13.13 9.34 12.42
N PRO A 227 14.18 10.10 12.75
CA PRO A 227 14.04 11.55 12.98
C PRO A 227 13.52 12.32 11.76
N GLU A 228 13.92 11.93 10.55
CA GLU A 228 13.50 12.55 9.29
C GLU A 228 12.22 11.93 8.70
N TYR A 229 11.63 10.90 9.34
CA TYR A 229 10.32 10.38 8.92
C TYR A 229 9.22 11.42 9.17
N PRO A 230 8.28 11.64 8.23
CA PRO A 230 7.21 12.61 8.38
C PRO A 230 6.46 12.50 9.70
N SER A 231 6.11 13.66 10.25
CA SER A 231 5.32 13.73 11.47
C SER A 231 3.91 13.17 11.23
N LEU A 232 3.30 12.61 12.28
CA LEU A 232 1.90 12.21 12.24
C LEU A 232 1.00 13.42 11.93
N SER A 233 -0.14 13.15 11.30
CA SER A 233 -1.13 14.19 11.04
C SER A 233 -1.64 14.81 12.35
N PRO A 234 -1.82 16.14 12.42
CA PRO A 234 -2.35 16.78 13.61
C PRO A 234 -3.73 16.22 13.99
N THR A 235 -3.82 15.55 15.13
CA THR A 235 -5.09 15.10 15.72
C THR A 235 -5.53 16.07 16.80
N SER A 236 -6.75 16.60 16.68
CA SER A 236 -7.46 17.11 17.85
C SER A 236 -7.87 15.91 18.71
N PRO A 237 -7.68 15.96 20.05
CA PRO A 237 -8.21 14.95 20.95
C PRO A 237 -9.74 15.12 21.02
N GLU A 238 -10.43 14.74 19.96
CA GLU A 238 -11.89 14.71 19.95
C GLU A 238 -12.38 13.52 20.77
N LYS A 239 -13.38 13.78 21.61
CA LYS A 239 -14.08 12.69 22.26
C LYS A 239 -14.81 11.89 21.18
N PRO A 240 -15.01 10.57 21.37
CA PRO A 240 -15.75 9.76 20.41
C PRO A 240 -17.03 10.44 19.91
N SER A 241 -17.74 11.17 20.78
CA SER A 241 -19.04 11.80 20.51
C SER A 241 -19.06 12.93 19.48
N GLU A 242 -17.92 13.36 18.93
CA GLU A 242 -17.83 14.60 18.14
C GLU A 242 -17.59 14.39 16.64
N SER A 243 -17.31 13.17 16.17
CA SER A 243 -17.13 12.90 14.72
C SER A 243 -18.48 12.67 14.03
N PRO A 244 -18.99 13.61 13.19
CA PRO A 244 -20.26 13.42 12.52
C PRO A 244 -20.14 12.31 11.46
N ALA A 245 -21.15 11.44 11.39
CA ALA A 245 -21.23 10.40 10.36
C ALA A 245 -21.19 11.01 8.95
N ALA A 246 -20.58 10.32 8.01
CA ALA A 246 -20.50 10.78 6.62
C ALA A 246 -21.91 10.98 6.03
N SER A 247 -22.13 12.14 5.41
CA SER A 247 -23.34 12.37 4.61
C SER A 247 -23.24 11.61 3.28
N PHE A 248 -24.38 11.30 2.66
CA PHE A 248 -24.40 10.71 1.32
C PHE A 248 -24.61 11.79 0.25
N VAL A 249 -23.76 11.79 -0.77
CA VAL A 249 -23.79 12.72 -1.91
C VAL A 249 -24.35 11.98 -3.12
N ALA A 250 -25.36 12.57 -3.77
CA ALA A 250 -25.92 12.03 -4.99
C ALA A 250 -24.95 12.24 -6.17
N VAL A 251 -24.63 11.14 -6.85
CA VAL A 251 -23.81 11.11 -8.06
C VAL A 251 -24.73 10.85 -9.26
N PRO A 252 -24.87 11.82 -10.20
CA PRO A 252 -25.71 11.64 -11.37
C PRO A 252 -25.19 10.53 -12.28
N ALA A 253 -26.11 9.82 -12.92
CA ALA A 253 -25.78 8.86 -13.98
C ALA A 253 -24.90 9.52 -15.05
N GLY A 254 -24.01 8.74 -15.66
CA GLY A 254 -23.12 9.24 -16.70
C GLY A 254 -22.18 8.17 -17.25
N SER A 255 -21.52 8.49 -18.34
CA SER A 255 -20.53 7.63 -18.98
C SER A 255 -19.12 7.94 -18.46
N VAL A 256 -18.32 6.90 -18.23
CA VAL A 256 -16.92 7.02 -17.82
C VAL A 256 -16.01 6.27 -18.78
N GLU A 257 -14.80 6.82 -18.95
CA GLU A 257 -13.70 6.17 -19.63
C GLU A 257 -12.58 5.89 -18.63
N ILE A 258 -12.06 4.66 -18.67
CA ILE A 258 -10.96 4.14 -17.85
C ILE A 258 -9.85 3.68 -18.80
N GLY A 259 -8.61 3.98 -18.43
CA GLY A 259 -7.41 3.64 -19.19
C GLY A 259 -6.46 4.83 -19.31
N LYS A 260 -5.17 4.56 -19.17
CA LYS A 260 -4.09 5.52 -19.34
C LYS A 260 -3.73 5.65 -20.81
N SER A 261 -3.60 6.89 -21.26
CA SER A 261 -3.10 7.16 -22.62
C SER A 261 -1.64 6.73 -22.73
N LYS A 262 -1.28 6.09 -23.85
CA LYS A 262 0.12 5.74 -24.15
C LYS A 262 1.04 6.96 -24.30
N ASN A 263 0.46 8.13 -24.57
CA ASN A 263 1.20 9.39 -24.67
C ASN A 263 1.18 10.17 -23.36
N TRP A 264 0.60 9.62 -22.28
CA TRP A 264 0.65 10.26 -20.98
C TRP A 264 2.10 10.27 -20.49
N PRO A 265 2.65 11.43 -20.09
CA PRO A 265 4.08 11.59 -19.95
C PRO A 265 4.61 11.12 -18.59
N THR A 266 4.05 10.06 -18.01
CA THR A 266 4.53 9.43 -16.78
C THR A 266 4.58 7.92 -16.95
N TYR A 267 5.40 7.25 -16.15
CA TYR A 267 5.40 5.78 -16.07
C TYR A 267 4.01 5.28 -15.67
N GLY A 268 3.61 4.11 -16.17
CA GLY A 268 2.45 3.34 -15.70
C GLY A 268 2.69 1.85 -15.83
N TRP A 269 2.00 1.08 -14.98
CA TRP A 269 1.97 -0.36 -15.06
C TRP A 269 1.12 -0.83 -16.24
N ASP A 270 1.40 -2.04 -16.70
CA ASP A 270 0.74 -2.65 -17.87
C ASP A 270 -0.80 -2.68 -17.75
N ASN A 271 -1.32 -2.89 -16.54
CA ASN A 271 -2.75 -2.95 -16.25
C ASN A 271 -3.46 -1.59 -16.39
N GLU A 272 -2.75 -0.48 -16.41
CA GLU A 272 -3.36 0.85 -16.57
C GLU A 272 -3.67 1.14 -18.04
N TYR A 273 -2.99 0.46 -18.96
CA TYR A 273 -3.15 0.65 -20.39
C TYR A 273 -4.26 -0.22 -20.97
N GLY A 274 -4.79 0.24 -22.10
CA GLY A 274 -6.01 -0.30 -22.69
C GLY A 274 -7.16 0.66 -22.43
N PHE A 275 -8.38 0.15 -22.52
CA PHE A 275 -9.57 0.97 -22.46
C PHE A 275 -10.77 0.24 -21.88
N ARG A 276 -11.62 0.97 -21.15
CA ARG A 276 -12.98 0.53 -20.79
C ARG A 276 -13.92 1.73 -20.84
N LYS A 277 -15.06 1.54 -21.50
CA LYS A 277 -16.25 2.40 -21.42
C LYS A 277 -17.27 1.77 -20.49
N ALA A 278 -17.82 2.54 -19.56
CA ALA A 278 -18.89 2.08 -18.69
C ALA A 278 -19.97 3.16 -18.52
N GLU A 279 -21.22 2.73 -18.61
CA GLU A 279 -22.37 3.55 -18.23
C GLU A 279 -22.65 3.35 -16.73
N VAL A 280 -22.53 4.41 -15.96
CA VAL A 280 -22.73 4.41 -14.52
C VAL A 280 -24.14 4.93 -14.23
N SER A 281 -24.95 4.10 -13.58
CA SER A 281 -26.28 4.51 -13.11
C SER A 281 -26.16 5.54 -11.98
N GLN A 282 -27.23 6.28 -11.69
CA GLN A 282 -27.25 7.18 -10.54
C GLN A 282 -27.08 6.39 -9.23
N PHE A 283 -26.25 6.90 -8.33
CA PHE A 283 -26.01 6.33 -7.00
C PHE A 283 -25.78 7.44 -5.98
N GLU A 284 -25.69 7.07 -4.71
CA GLU A 284 -25.20 7.95 -3.65
C GLU A 284 -23.95 7.33 -3.03
N ALA A 285 -22.95 8.17 -2.72
CA ALA A 285 -21.72 7.76 -2.06
C ALA A 285 -21.51 8.56 -0.78
N ALA A 286 -20.92 7.93 0.23
CA ALA A 286 -20.50 8.62 1.44
C ALA A 286 -19.51 9.75 1.08
N SER A 287 -19.69 10.94 1.67
CA SER A 287 -18.85 12.11 1.42
C SER A 287 -17.45 11.98 2.01
N ALA A 288 -17.26 11.13 3.01
CA ALA A 288 -15.99 10.82 3.64
C ALA A 288 -15.82 9.29 3.78
N LEU A 289 -14.59 8.88 4.07
CA LEU A 289 -14.29 7.50 4.43
C LEU A 289 -14.90 7.15 5.79
N ILE A 290 -15.17 5.87 6.01
CA ILE A 290 -15.65 5.39 7.31
C ILE A 290 -14.53 5.56 8.34
N SER A 291 -14.86 6.26 9.41
CA SER A 291 -13.94 6.51 10.52
C SER A 291 -13.78 5.32 11.45
N ASN A 292 -12.69 5.30 12.23
CA ASN A 292 -12.53 4.37 13.34
C ASN A 292 -13.71 4.43 14.32
N ARG A 293 -14.28 5.62 14.55
CA ARG A 293 -15.43 5.82 15.42
C ARG A 293 -16.67 5.10 14.91
N GLU A 294 -16.97 5.23 13.63
CA GLU A 294 -18.12 4.57 13.02
C GLU A 294 -17.94 3.05 13.02
N PHE A 295 -16.72 2.58 12.75
CA PHE A 295 -16.40 1.16 12.79
C PHE A 295 -16.46 0.57 14.21
N LEU A 296 -16.22 1.37 15.26
CA LEU A 296 -16.35 0.93 16.65
C LEU A 296 -17.77 0.44 16.96
N ASP A 297 -18.80 1.06 16.37
CA ASP A 297 -20.18 0.64 16.59
C ASP A 297 -20.44 -0.76 16.01
N PHE A 298 -19.83 -1.10 14.87
CA PHE A 298 -19.83 -2.47 14.32
C PHE A 298 -19.14 -3.47 15.25
N VAL A 299 -17.98 -3.10 15.81
CA VAL A 299 -17.25 -3.95 16.78
C VAL A 299 -18.11 -4.19 18.03
N ARG A 300 -18.69 -3.12 18.60
CA ARG A 300 -19.50 -3.17 19.84
C ARG A 300 -20.80 -3.95 19.68
N ASP A 301 -21.45 -3.85 18.53
CA ASP A 301 -22.64 -4.65 18.20
C ASP A 301 -22.28 -6.13 17.90
N GLY A 302 -21.00 -6.48 17.98
CA GLY A 302 -20.52 -7.84 17.77
C GLY A 302 -20.49 -8.24 16.30
N GLY A 303 -20.20 -7.30 15.39
CA GLY A 303 -20.08 -7.50 13.94
C GLY A 303 -19.17 -8.66 13.55
N TYR A 304 -17.90 -8.62 13.96
CA TYR A 304 -17.26 -9.64 14.78
C TYR A 304 -17.90 -11.03 14.66
N ARG A 305 -18.76 -11.30 15.64
CA ARG A 305 -19.34 -12.58 16.04
C ARG A 305 -20.57 -13.02 15.25
N GLN A 306 -21.03 -12.23 14.28
CA GLN A 306 -22.29 -12.47 13.59
C GLN A 306 -22.06 -12.95 12.14
N PRO A 307 -22.06 -14.27 11.85
CA PRO A 307 -21.74 -14.80 10.52
C PRO A 307 -22.57 -14.22 9.38
N ARG A 308 -23.80 -13.79 9.67
CA ARG A 308 -24.75 -13.23 8.70
C ARG A 308 -24.26 -11.99 7.96
N TYR A 309 -23.25 -11.29 8.48
CA TYR A 309 -22.64 -10.13 7.84
C TYR A 309 -21.46 -10.46 6.93
N TRP A 310 -20.89 -11.67 7.07
CA TRP A 310 -19.66 -12.04 6.39
C TRP A 310 -19.96 -12.93 5.18
N SER A 311 -19.07 -12.94 4.20
CA SER A 311 -19.00 -14.06 3.25
C SER A 311 -18.53 -15.33 3.97
N GLU A 312 -18.74 -16.50 3.36
CA GLU A 312 -18.26 -17.77 3.92
C GLU A 312 -16.73 -17.75 4.10
N GLU A 313 -16.00 -17.35 3.07
CA GLU A 313 -14.53 -17.20 3.13
C GLU A 313 -14.11 -16.18 4.19
N GLY A 314 -14.76 -15.01 4.25
CA GLY A 314 -14.42 -13.98 5.22
C GLY A 314 -14.68 -14.42 6.66
N PHE A 315 -15.77 -15.16 6.91
CA PHE A 315 -16.05 -15.71 8.23
C PHE A 315 -15.07 -16.82 8.61
N ALA A 316 -14.69 -17.67 7.64
CA ALA A 316 -13.68 -18.71 7.84
C ALA A 316 -12.30 -18.09 8.16
N TRP A 317 -11.87 -17.08 7.39
CA TRP A 317 -10.65 -16.31 7.64
C TRP A 317 -10.65 -15.69 9.05
N ARG A 318 -11.70 -14.94 9.37
CA ARG A 318 -11.84 -14.28 10.68
C ARG A 318 -11.78 -15.30 11.80
N SER A 319 -12.44 -16.45 11.64
CA SER A 319 -12.49 -17.51 12.65
C SER A 319 -11.15 -18.22 12.81
N PHE A 320 -10.43 -18.46 11.72
CA PHE A 320 -9.09 -19.02 11.74
C PHE A 320 -8.08 -18.09 12.41
N ARG A 321 -8.17 -16.78 12.14
CA ARG A 321 -7.30 -15.76 12.74
C ARG A 321 -7.68 -15.35 14.16
N ASP A 322 -8.89 -15.70 14.60
CA ASP A 322 -9.50 -15.27 15.87
C ASP A 322 -9.45 -13.75 16.11
N ILE A 323 -9.67 -12.97 15.04
CA ILE A 323 -9.65 -11.50 15.09
C ILE A 323 -11.04 -10.97 15.48
N GLN A 324 -11.08 -9.95 16.34
CA GLN A 324 -12.33 -9.43 16.92
C GLN A 324 -12.49 -7.90 16.77
N HIS A 325 -11.50 -7.25 16.19
CA HIS A 325 -11.42 -5.82 15.87
C HIS A 325 -10.34 -5.63 14.79
N PRO A 326 -10.26 -4.46 14.12
CA PRO A 326 -9.22 -4.21 13.13
C PRO A 326 -7.82 -4.49 13.67
N SER A 327 -6.93 -5.04 12.83
CA SER A 327 -5.61 -5.53 13.24
C SER A 327 -4.70 -4.49 13.89
N PHE A 328 -4.87 -3.21 13.53
CA PHE A 328 -4.03 -2.12 14.04
C PHE A 328 -4.65 -1.38 15.23
N TRP A 329 -5.77 -1.87 15.76
CA TRP A 329 -6.30 -1.43 17.04
C TRP A 329 -5.65 -2.25 18.16
N VAL A 330 -4.99 -1.57 19.10
CA VAL A 330 -4.30 -2.21 20.22
C VAL A 330 -5.20 -2.14 21.45
N ALA A 331 -5.79 -3.27 21.85
CA ALA A 331 -6.64 -3.33 23.03
C ALA A 331 -5.82 -3.18 24.32
N GLU A 332 -6.17 -2.25 25.20
CA GLU A 332 -5.46 -2.01 26.47
C GLU A 332 -5.98 -2.88 27.63
N ASN A 333 -7.18 -3.45 27.48
CA ASN A 333 -7.85 -4.24 28.51
C ASN A 333 -8.55 -5.47 27.91
N ALA A 334 -8.62 -6.53 28.71
CA ALA A 334 -9.33 -7.76 28.36
C ALA A 334 -10.85 -7.57 28.57
N GLY A 335 -11.57 -7.11 27.54
CA GLY A 335 -13.03 -7.03 27.60
C GLY A 335 -13.65 -6.52 26.30
N PHE A 336 -14.56 -7.28 25.70
CA PHE A 336 -15.07 -6.98 24.34
C PHE A 336 -15.98 -5.74 24.25
N THR A 337 -16.77 -5.44 25.29
CA THR A 337 -17.72 -4.31 25.27
C THR A 337 -17.11 -3.01 25.80
N ASP A 338 -16.14 -3.16 26.71
CA ASP A 338 -15.51 -2.05 27.44
C ASP A 338 -14.04 -1.89 27.06
N ALA A 339 -13.60 -2.50 25.94
CA ALA A 339 -12.24 -2.35 25.44
C ALA A 339 -11.95 -0.87 25.17
N THR A 340 -10.85 -0.39 25.72
CA THR A 340 -10.18 0.82 25.26
C THR A 340 -9.10 0.39 24.26
N PHE A 341 -8.98 1.18 23.21
CA PHE A 341 -8.04 0.93 22.13
C PHE A 341 -7.02 2.06 22.09
N ARG A 342 -5.80 1.72 21.71
CA ARG A 342 -4.82 2.61 21.10
C ARG A 342 -4.75 2.33 19.60
N LEU A 343 -4.16 3.25 18.84
CA LEU A 343 -3.94 3.03 17.41
C LEU A 343 -2.46 2.78 17.14
N ARG A 344 -2.16 1.66 16.48
CA ARG A 344 -0.84 1.36 15.92
C ARG A 344 -0.67 2.15 14.63
N THR A 345 0.30 3.07 14.56
CA THR A 345 0.80 3.67 13.31
C THR A 345 2.03 2.90 12.84
N VAL A 346 2.71 3.35 11.78
CA VAL A 346 3.89 2.65 11.23
C VAL A 346 4.95 2.38 12.31
N PHE A 347 5.31 3.40 13.10
CA PHE A 347 6.39 3.29 14.09
C PHE A 347 5.95 3.46 15.54
N GLU A 348 4.70 3.86 15.80
CA GLU A 348 4.26 4.30 17.13
C GLU A 348 2.92 3.66 17.51
N GLU A 349 2.63 3.62 18.81
CA GLU A 349 1.28 3.42 19.33
C GLU A 349 0.80 4.73 19.93
N ILE A 350 -0.28 5.30 19.41
CA ILE A 350 -0.83 6.59 19.82
C ILE A 350 -2.17 6.43 20.53
N GLU A 351 -2.65 7.51 21.15
CA GLU A 351 -4.06 7.58 21.57
C GLU A 351 -4.97 7.35 20.36
N MET A 352 -6.09 6.67 20.57
CA MET A 352 -6.98 6.29 19.47
C MET A 352 -7.50 7.51 18.70
N ALA A 353 -7.12 7.59 17.42
CA ALA A 353 -7.59 8.62 16.51
C ALA A 353 -8.97 8.21 15.93
N TRP A 354 -10.02 8.51 16.68
CA TRP A 354 -11.39 8.09 16.36
C TRP A 354 -11.94 8.67 15.06
N ASN A 355 -11.51 9.88 14.68
CA ASN A 355 -11.92 10.56 13.45
C ASN A 355 -11.02 10.24 12.24
N TRP A 356 -10.00 9.39 12.39
CA TRP A 356 -9.21 8.89 11.25
C TRP A 356 -9.97 7.77 10.53
N PRO A 357 -9.68 7.51 9.24
CA PRO A 357 -10.29 6.39 8.53
C PRO A 357 -9.92 5.06 9.20
N VAL A 358 -10.86 4.14 9.22
CA VAL A 358 -10.57 2.77 9.66
C VAL A 358 -9.73 2.05 8.59
N VAL A 359 -8.68 1.35 9.03
CA VAL A 359 -7.87 0.47 8.17
C VAL A 359 -8.31 -0.97 8.37
N VAL A 360 -8.76 -1.62 7.30
CA VAL A 360 -9.34 -2.97 7.31
C VAL A 360 -9.04 -3.70 6.01
N ASN A 361 -9.14 -5.03 6.04
CA ASN A 361 -9.13 -5.82 4.82
C ASN A 361 -10.50 -5.84 4.12
N PHE A 362 -10.57 -6.50 2.95
CA PHE A 362 -11.80 -6.52 2.14
C PHE A 362 -12.95 -7.25 2.85
N HIS A 363 -12.67 -8.36 3.55
CA HIS A 363 -13.71 -9.11 4.26
C HIS A 363 -14.39 -8.27 5.35
N GLU A 364 -13.59 -7.56 6.14
CA GLU A 364 -14.05 -6.63 7.18
C GLU A 364 -14.85 -5.46 6.55
N ALA A 365 -14.37 -4.90 5.43
CA ALA A 365 -15.04 -3.83 4.70
C ALA A 365 -16.45 -4.25 4.23
N LYS A 366 -16.57 -5.45 3.64
CA LYS A 366 -17.85 -6.03 3.20
C LYS A 366 -18.78 -6.33 4.38
N ALA A 367 -18.24 -6.86 5.48
CA ALA A 367 -19.02 -7.16 6.68
C ALA A 367 -19.58 -5.89 7.33
N TYR A 368 -18.78 -4.83 7.39
CA TYR A 368 -19.24 -3.51 7.85
C TYR A 368 -20.36 -2.96 6.97
N ALA A 369 -20.21 -3.01 5.64
CA ALA A 369 -21.24 -2.54 4.70
C ALA A 369 -22.57 -3.29 4.89
N ALA A 370 -22.52 -4.61 5.05
CA ALA A 370 -23.70 -5.44 5.30
C ALA A 370 -24.37 -5.10 6.64
N TRP A 371 -23.59 -4.97 7.72
CA TRP A 371 -24.10 -4.56 9.03
C TRP A 371 -24.73 -3.17 8.97
N ARG A 372 -24.02 -2.19 8.41
CA ARG A 372 -24.49 -0.81 8.34
C ARG A 372 -25.80 -0.70 7.54
N GLY A 373 -25.92 -1.45 6.44
CA GLY A 373 -27.13 -1.49 5.63
C GLY A 373 -28.33 -2.02 6.42
N GLU A 374 -28.13 -3.01 7.28
CA GLU A 374 -29.17 -3.51 8.17
C GLU A 374 -29.55 -2.51 9.27
N GLN A 375 -28.56 -1.88 9.92
CA GLN A 375 -28.80 -0.88 10.96
C GLN A 375 -29.62 0.30 10.43
N ASP A 376 -29.28 0.75 9.22
CA ASP A 376 -29.98 1.84 8.54
C ASP A 376 -31.28 1.38 7.83
N LYS A 377 -31.62 0.09 7.93
CA LYS A 377 -32.82 -0.55 7.33
C LYS A 377 -32.92 -0.28 5.82
N LEU A 378 -31.78 -0.27 5.15
CA LEU A 378 -31.68 0.03 3.73
C LEU A 378 -31.96 -1.24 2.92
N ALA A 379 -33.08 -1.29 2.20
CA ALA A 379 -33.54 -2.48 1.48
C ALA A 379 -32.52 -3.02 0.45
N GLY A 380 -31.75 -2.14 -0.20
CA GLY A 380 -30.69 -2.50 -1.13
C GLY A 380 -29.32 -2.73 -0.48
N GLY A 381 -29.18 -2.45 0.81
CA GLY A 381 -27.92 -2.48 1.54
C GLY A 381 -26.92 -1.41 1.08
N TYR A 382 -25.81 -1.34 1.80
CA TYR A 382 -24.61 -0.66 1.33
C TYR A 382 -23.67 -1.65 0.67
N ARG A 383 -22.78 -1.12 -0.17
CA ARG A 383 -21.69 -1.86 -0.79
C ARG A 383 -20.47 -0.95 -0.94
N LEU A 384 -19.37 -1.54 -1.40
CA LEU A 384 -18.18 -0.78 -1.79
C LEU A 384 -18.39 -0.17 -3.20
N PRO A 385 -17.66 0.90 -3.55
CA PRO A 385 -17.69 1.45 -4.90
C PRO A 385 -17.14 0.47 -5.93
N THR A 386 -17.57 0.61 -7.17
CA THR A 386 -16.86 0.03 -8.33
C THR A 386 -15.82 1.01 -8.87
N GLU A 387 -14.85 0.54 -9.66
CA GLU A 387 -13.87 1.40 -10.34
C GLU A 387 -14.57 2.47 -11.22
N ALA A 388 -15.64 2.08 -11.91
CA ALA A 388 -16.42 2.99 -12.75
C ALA A 388 -17.13 4.08 -11.92
N GLU A 389 -17.68 3.73 -10.76
CA GLU A 389 -18.28 4.69 -9.83
C GLU A 389 -17.24 5.60 -9.19
N HIS A 390 -16.07 5.07 -8.85
CA HIS A 390 -14.96 5.88 -8.35
C HIS A 390 -14.51 6.89 -9.41
N ARG A 391 -14.37 6.46 -10.67
CA ARG A 391 -14.12 7.36 -11.82
C ARG A 391 -15.23 8.40 -11.98
N ARG A 392 -16.50 8.03 -11.76
CA ARG A 392 -17.63 8.96 -11.83
C ARG A 392 -17.60 10.01 -10.71
N MET A 393 -17.25 9.62 -9.49
CA MET A 393 -17.05 10.57 -8.37
C MET A 393 -15.95 11.59 -8.69
N ARG A 394 -14.82 11.14 -9.28
CA ARG A 394 -13.74 12.03 -9.73
C ARG A 394 -14.21 13.04 -10.77
N GLN A 395 -15.06 12.65 -11.71
CA GLN A 395 -15.63 13.57 -12.71
C GLN A 395 -16.56 14.62 -12.08
N VAL A 396 -17.32 14.26 -11.03
CA VAL A 396 -18.15 15.22 -10.30
C VAL A 396 -17.28 16.29 -9.64
N ASP A 397 -16.15 15.89 -9.08
CA ASP A 397 -15.20 16.80 -8.42
C ASP A 397 -14.12 17.34 -9.38
N SER A 398 -14.26 17.12 -10.69
CA SER A 398 -13.33 17.62 -11.73
C SER A 398 -11.86 17.24 -11.53
N ILE A 399 -11.60 16.02 -11.02
CA ILE A 399 -10.25 15.47 -10.83
C ILE A 399 -9.82 14.73 -12.10
N GLU A 400 -8.81 15.27 -12.78
CA GLU A 400 -8.29 14.73 -14.04
C GLU A 400 -6.78 14.45 -14.01
N HIS A 401 -6.04 15.10 -13.12
CA HIS A 401 -4.58 15.11 -13.12
C HIS A 401 -3.98 14.77 -11.76
N THR A 402 -2.82 14.11 -11.75
CA THR A 402 -2.14 13.68 -10.53
C THR A 402 -1.67 14.86 -9.68
N GLU A 403 -1.22 15.94 -10.31
CA GLU A 403 -0.76 17.14 -9.61
C GLU A 403 -1.86 17.80 -8.78
N GLN A 404 -3.13 17.66 -9.19
CA GLN A 404 -4.28 18.13 -8.41
C GLN A 404 -4.42 17.31 -7.13
N VAL A 405 -4.27 15.99 -7.21
CA VAL A 405 -4.50 15.12 -6.06
C VAL A 405 -3.36 15.23 -5.05
N GLU A 406 -2.11 15.28 -5.50
CA GLU A 406 -0.94 15.43 -4.62
C GLU A 406 -0.94 16.76 -3.85
N ALA A 407 -1.51 17.81 -4.42
CA ALA A 407 -1.61 19.12 -3.75
C ALA A 407 -2.65 19.13 -2.62
N ILE A 408 -3.75 18.39 -2.77
CA ILE A 408 -4.92 18.47 -1.90
C ILE A 408 -4.88 17.38 -0.83
N TYR A 409 -4.69 16.13 -1.24
CA TYR A 409 -4.90 14.96 -0.40
C TYR A 409 -3.68 14.61 0.46
N ASN A 410 -3.90 13.78 1.46
CA ASN A 410 -2.82 13.19 2.25
C ASN A 410 -2.19 12.05 1.43
N LEU A 411 -1.26 12.39 0.57
CA LEU A 411 -0.46 11.50 -0.28
C LEU A 411 1.02 11.85 -0.09
N SER A 412 1.89 11.08 -0.74
CA SER A 412 3.29 11.43 -0.93
C SER A 412 4.05 11.69 0.37
N LEU A 413 3.68 10.96 1.43
CA LEU A 413 4.28 11.10 2.76
C LEU A 413 4.15 12.52 3.32
N LYS A 414 3.08 13.25 2.96
CA LYS A 414 2.74 14.56 3.56
C LYS A 414 2.67 14.47 5.08
N TYR A 415 2.09 13.38 5.58
CA TYR A 415 2.14 12.95 6.98
C TYR A 415 2.64 11.51 7.07
N GLY A 416 3.16 11.14 8.23
CA GLY A 416 3.62 9.77 8.52
C GLY A 416 2.49 8.81 8.92
N SER A 417 1.23 9.22 8.69
CA SER A 417 0.02 8.54 9.10
C SER A 417 -1.19 8.95 8.25
N GLU A 418 -2.32 8.27 8.50
CA GLU A 418 -3.63 8.77 8.11
C GLU A 418 -3.92 10.13 8.78
N SER A 419 -4.89 10.87 8.23
CA SER A 419 -5.40 12.14 8.75
C SER A 419 -6.90 12.03 9.07
N PRO A 420 -7.47 12.95 9.86
CA PRO A 420 -8.92 12.95 10.11
C PRO A 420 -9.72 12.98 8.80
N VAL A 421 -10.79 12.18 8.72
CA VAL A 421 -11.66 12.08 7.52
C VAL A 421 -12.40 13.37 7.21
N ASP A 422 -12.36 14.33 8.13
CA ASP A 422 -12.93 15.66 8.01
C ASP A 422 -11.90 16.77 7.81
N ALA A 423 -10.59 16.46 7.78
CA ALA A 423 -9.51 17.43 7.64
C ALA A 423 -9.41 18.04 6.23
N ALA A 424 -9.77 17.28 5.18
CA ALA A 424 -9.80 17.80 3.83
C ALA A 424 -10.93 18.85 3.71
N GLY A 425 -10.52 20.12 3.55
CA GLY A 425 -11.45 21.25 3.46
C GLY A 425 -12.26 21.28 2.15
N ALA A 426 -12.93 22.40 1.91
CA ALA A 426 -13.75 22.62 0.70
C ALA A 426 -12.99 22.42 -0.63
N GLU A 427 -11.65 22.40 -0.60
CA GLU A 427 -10.77 22.14 -1.73
C GLU A 427 -10.87 20.71 -2.27
N SER A 428 -11.35 19.75 -1.47
CA SER A 428 -11.57 18.35 -1.90
C SER A 428 -12.84 18.12 -2.73
N GLY A 429 -13.68 19.13 -2.89
CA GLY A 429 -14.95 19.00 -3.62
C GLY A 429 -16.04 18.34 -2.79
N SER A 430 -16.85 17.49 -3.42
CA SER A 430 -18.00 16.82 -2.82
C SER A 430 -17.58 15.62 -1.97
N PHE A 431 -16.45 15.00 -2.33
CA PHE A 431 -15.94 13.79 -1.70
C PHE A 431 -14.54 14.04 -1.11
N ARG A 432 -14.47 14.03 0.22
CA ARG A 432 -13.19 14.05 0.95
C ARG A 432 -12.49 12.73 0.74
N ASP A 433 -11.17 12.75 0.57
CA ASP A 433 -10.33 11.55 0.45
C ASP A 433 -10.77 10.60 -0.67
N LEU A 434 -11.07 11.13 -1.88
CA LEU A 434 -11.12 10.28 -3.08
C LEU A 434 -9.76 9.69 -3.43
N PHE A 435 -8.70 10.40 -3.00
CA PHE A 435 -7.32 9.97 -3.03
C PHE A 435 -6.69 10.18 -1.65
N GLY A 436 -5.59 9.49 -1.39
CA GLY A 436 -4.82 9.63 -0.17
C GLY A 436 -5.55 9.17 1.10
N ASN A 437 -4.91 9.42 2.24
CA ASN A 437 -5.24 8.83 3.54
C ASN A 437 -5.12 7.31 3.52
N VAL A 438 -6.07 6.61 2.91
CA VAL A 438 -6.06 5.16 2.72
C VAL A 438 -6.62 4.84 1.34
N TRP A 439 -6.10 3.76 0.75
CA TRP A 439 -6.71 3.12 -0.40
C TRP A 439 -8.18 2.78 -0.13
N GLN A 440 -9.01 2.80 -1.16
CA GLN A 440 -10.41 2.39 -1.06
C GLN A 440 -10.59 1.02 -1.68
N TRP A 441 -11.16 0.07 -0.92
CA TRP A 441 -11.58 -1.21 -1.48
C TRP A 441 -12.71 -1.05 -2.50
N MET A 442 -12.61 -1.78 -3.61
CA MET A 442 -13.59 -1.80 -4.68
C MET A 442 -14.33 -3.15 -4.74
N GLU A 443 -15.58 -3.14 -5.20
CA GLU A 443 -16.31 -4.38 -5.52
C GLU A 443 -15.67 -5.17 -6.66
N ASP A 444 -15.03 -4.48 -7.62
CA ASP A 444 -14.42 -5.13 -8.77
C ASP A 444 -13.26 -6.04 -8.32
N HIS A 445 -13.26 -7.26 -8.85
CA HIS A 445 -12.05 -8.08 -8.89
C HIS A 445 -11.04 -7.42 -9.82
N PHE A 446 -9.75 -7.66 -9.64
CA PHE A 446 -8.74 -7.14 -10.57
C PHE A 446 -8.91 -7.75 -11.96
N TYR A 447 -8.93 -6.90 -12.99
CA TYR A 447 -9.28 -7.29 -14.35
C TYR A 447 -8.49 -6.52 -15.42
N PRO A 448 -8.21 -7.14 -16.59
CA PRO A 448 -7.53 -6.48 -17.69
C PRO A 448 -8.48 -5.52 -18.42
N LEU A 449 -7.96 -4.37 -18.86
CA LEU A 449 -8.69 -3.49 -19.76
C LEU A 449 -8.73 -4.05 -21.20
N GLU A 450 -9.68 -3.59 -22.01
CA GLU A 450 -9.69 -3.95 -23.42
C GLU A 450 -8.42 -3.44 -24.10
N GLY A 451 -7.69 -4.32 -24.78
CA GLY A 451 -6.39 -4.00 -25.37
C GLY A 451 -5.20 -4.05 -24.41
N PHE A 452 -5.40 -4.53 -23.17
CA PHE A 452 -4.31 -4.86 -22.24
C PHE A 452 -3.25 -5.75 -22.91
N LYS A 453 -1.98 -5.46 -22.60
CA LYS A 453 -0.82 -6.26 -22.98
C LYS A 453 0.19 -6.21 -21.85
N THR A 454 0.76 -7.35 -21.51
CA THR A 454 1.87 -7.42 -20.56
C THR A 454 3.08 -6.65 -21.07
N HIS A 455 3.86 -6.12 -20.14
CA HIS A 455 5.17 -5.56 -20.45
C HIS A 455 6.20 -6.69 -20.56
N GLU A 456 7.07 -6.68 -21.57
CA GLU A 456 8.02 -7.79 -21.82
C GLU A 456 9.05 -8.01 -20.71
N TYR A 457 9.45 -6.96 -20.00
CA TYR A 457 10.36 -7.06 -18.85
C TYR A 457 9.69 -7.55 -17.56
N TYR A 458 8.36 -7.54 -17.45
CA TYR A 458 7.65 -7.92 -16.23
C TYR A 458 6.25 -8.45 -16.55
N ASP A 459 6.20 -9.68 -17.06
CA ASP A 459 4.99 -10.30 -17.62
C ASP A 459 4.06 -10.90 -16.57
N ASP A 460 4.55 -11.11 -15.35
CA ASP A 460 3.85 -11.66 -14.20
C ASP A 460 3.39 -10.61 -13.17
N PHE A 461 3.57 -9.31 -13.43
CA PHE A 461 3.10 -8.26 -12.52
C PHE A 461 1.58 -8.24 -12.35
N SER A 462 0.82 -8.30 -13.46
CA SER A 462 -0.64 -8.16 -13.43
C SER A 462 -1.39 -9.45 -13.78
N THR A 463 -0.90 -10.21 -14.75
CA THR A 463 -1.66 -11.33 -15.34
C THR A 463 -2.02 -12.45 -14.36
N PRO A 464 -1.16 -12.85 -13.41
CA PRO A 464 -1.50 -13.91 -12.48
C PRO A 464 -2.69 -13.52 -11.58
N CYS A 465 -2.90 -12.23 -11.34
CA CYS A 465 -3.91 -11.70 -10.43
C CYS A 465 -5.26 -11.42 -11.09
N PHE A 466 -5.40 -11.63 -12.41
CA PHE A 466 -6.69 -11.65 -13.11
C PHE A 466 -7.43 -12.99 -12.90
N ASP A 467 -7.48 -13.45 -11.66
CA ASP A 467 -7.90 -14.80 -11.27
C ASP A 467 -9.30 -14.85 -10.63
N GLY A 468 -9.98 -13.70 -10.54
CA GLY A 468 -11.27 -13.60 -9.87
C GLY A 468 -11.19 -13.79 -8.36
N ARG A 469 -10.03 -13.57 -7.74
CA ARG A 469 -9.81 -13.68 -6.29
C ARG A 469 -8.99 -12.53 -5.71
N HIS A 470 -8.49 -11.62 -6.53
CA HIS A 470 -7.92 -10.35 -6.08
C HIS A 470 -8.95 -9.25 -6.25
N HIS A 471 -9.11 -8.39 -5.24
CA HIS A 471 -9.98 -7.22 -5.32
C HIS A 471 -9.18 -5.96 -5.55
N MET A 472 -9.76 -5.04 -6.32
CA MET A 472 -9.11 -3.77 -6.61
C MET A 472 -9.13 -2.84 -5.41
N ILE A 473 -8.08 -2.03 -5.32
CA ILE A 473 -8.00 -0.85 -4.47
C ILE A 473 -7.63 0.38 -5.31
N LEU A 474 -8.24 1.54 -5.03
CA LEU A 474 -7.97 2.79 -5.77
C LEU A 474 -7.76 3.98 -4.83
N GLY A 475 -6.98 4.96 -5.30
CA GLY A 475 -6.84 6.28 -4.69
C GLY A 475 -5.53 6.55 -3.94
N GLY A 476 -4.69 5.56 -3.69
CA GLY A 476 -3.48 5.74 -2.87
C GLY A 476 -3.79 5.89 -1.38
N SER A 477 -2.79 5.68 -0.55
CA SER A 477 -2.77 5.95 0.89
C SER A 477 -1.79 7.10 1.22
N PHE A 478 -1.71 7.49 2.50
CA PHE A 478 -0.79 8.56 2.94
C PHE A 478 0.68 8.34 2.54
N ILE A 479 1.10 7.09 2.35
CA ILE A 479 2.47 6.72 2.00
C ILE A 479 2.65 6.49 0.48
N SER A 480 1.57 6.33 -0.27
CA SER A 480 1.64 6.15 -1.73
C SER A 480 2.35 7.33 -2.39
N ILE A 481 3.35 7.01 -3.21
CA ILE A 481 4.24 7.95 -3.90
C ILE A 481 4.45 7.49 -5.34
N GLY A 482 4.76 8.41 -6.25
CA GLY A 482 4.95 8.06 -7.66
C GLY A 482 3.66 7.55 -8.30
N ASP A 483 3.71 6.43 -9.01
CA ASP A 483 2.54 5.89 -9.70
C ASP A 483 1.43 5.43 -8.72
N GLU A 484 1.75 4.99 -7.50
CA GLU A 484 0.72 4.66 -6.49
C GLU A 484 -0.17 5.85 -6.11
N ALA A 485 0.34 7.08 -6.26
CA ALA A 485 -0.40 8.33 -6.04
C ALA A 485 -1.13 8.82 -7.33
N SER A 486 -0.95 8.13 -8.45
CA SER A 486 -1.48 8.52 -9.76
C SER A 486 -2.99 8.41 -9.85
N VAL A 487 -3.60 9.31 -10.63
CA VAL A 487 -5.02 9.17 -11.03
C VAL A 487 -5.29 7.93 -11.87
N PHE A 488 -4.26 7.25 -12.38
CA PHE A 488 -4.41 6.01 -13.15
C PHE A 488 -4.14 4.75 -12.32
N ALA A 489 -3.64 4.87 -11.09
CA ALA A 489 -3.21 3.73 -10.29
C ALA A 489 -4.32 2.68 -10.13
N ARG A 490 -4.01 1.42 -10.46
CA ARG A 490 -4.89 0.25 -10.31
C ARG A 490 -4.13 -0.86 -9.58
N PHE A 491 -4.35 -0.94 -8.28
CA PHE A 491 -3.72 -1.96 -7.42
C PHE A 491 -4.75 -2.98 -6.94
N HIS A 492 -4.27 -4.09 -6.42
CA HIS A 492 -5.11 -5.22 -6.08
C HIS A 492 -4.46 -6.13 -5.05
N PHE A 493 -5.27 -6.77 -4.22
CA PHE A 493 -4.79 -7.71 -3.21
C PHE A 493 -5.82 -8.82 -2.95
N ARG A 494 -5.35 -9.94 -2.38
CA ARG A 494 -6.28 -10.93 -1.81
C ARG A 494 -7.14 -10.28 -0.72
N PRO A 495 -8.40 -10.72 -0.55
CA PRO A 495 -9.32 -10.16 0.43
C PRO A 495 -8.81 -10.07 1.87
N HIS A 496 -7.92 -10.99 2.26
CA HIS A 496 -7.40 -11.12 3.62
C HIS A 496 -6.14 -10.31 3.92
N PHE A 497 -5.47 -9.73 2.91
CA PHE A 497 -4.27 -8.93 3.13
C PHE A 497 -4.62 -7.59 3.77
N PHE A 498 -3.82 -7.20 4.76
CA PHE A 498 -3.83 -5.84 5.27
C PHE A 498 -2.98 -4.95 4.38
N GLN A 499 -3.57 -3.84 3.97
CA GLN A 499 -2.93 -2.72 3.31
C GLN A 499 -3.38 -1.45 4.06
N HIS A 500 -2.83 -0.28 3.75
CA HIS A 500 -3.41 0.98 4.19
C HIS A 500 -4.71 1.26 3.41
N ALA A 501 -5.73 0.44 3.64
CA ALA A 501 -6.98 0.43 2.90
C ALA A 501 -8.19 0.52 3.84
N GLY A 502 -9.19 1.29 3.44
CA GLY A 502 -10.39 1.56 4.22
C GLY A 502 -11.67 1.44 3.39
N ILE A 503 -12.73 2.08 3.89
CA ILE A 503 -14.09 1.87 3.39
C ILE A 503 -14.68 3.19 2.92
N ARG A 504 -15.20 3.20 1.69
CA ARG A 504 -16.24 4.14 1.26
C ARG A 504 -17.51 3.35 0.96
N LEU A 505 -18.63 3.80 1.50
CA LEU A 505 -19.92 3.18 1.21
C LEU A 505 -20.61 3.87 0.04
N VAL A 506 -21.24 3.06 -0.80
CA VAL A 506 -22.18 3.52 -1.82
C VAL A 506 -23.50 2.76 -1.73
N LYS A 507 -24.56 3.37 -2.24
CA LYS A 507 -25.88 2.75 -2.41
C LYS A 507 -26.51 3.22 -3.71
N SER A 508 -27.25 2.33 -4.36
CA SER A 508 -27.91 2.64 -5.64
C SER A 508 -29.00 3.70 -5.45
N GLY A 509 -29.15 4.59 -6.43
CA GLY A 509 -30.20 5.63 -6.44
C GLY A 509 -31.59 5.13 -6.83
N GLY A 510 -31.72 3.83 -7.09
CA GLY A 510 -32.96 3.12 -7.44
C GLY A 510 -33.04 1.76 -6.75
N ASP A 511 -34.26 1.27 -6.62
CA ASP A 511 -34.68 0.06 -5.93
C ASP A 511 -34.06 -1.24 -6.51
N GLY A 512 -32.88 -1.59 -6.00
CA GLY A 512 -32.61 -2.96 -5.55
C GLY A 512 -32.00 -3.95 -6.55
N ALA A 513 -31.03 -3.56 -7.39
CA ALA A 513 -30.15 -4.54 -8.03
C ALA A 513 -29.06 -5.01 -7.06
N ILE A 514 -29.47 -5.92 -6.19
CA ILE A 514 -28.69 -6.65 -5.18
C ILE A 514 -27.33 -7.10 -5.74
N VAL A 515 -26.23 -6.59 -5.20
CA VAL A 515 -24.95 -7.33 -5.23
C VAL A 515 -25.09 -8.46 -4.21
N LYS A 516 -25.37 -9.66 -4.71
CA LYS A 516 -25.42 -10.86 -3.87
C LYS A 516 -24.01 -11.11 -3.39
N LEU A 517 -23.77 -10.92 -2.10
CA LEU A 517 -22.74 -11.72 -1.42
C LEU A 517 -23.02 -13.17 -1.79
N ASP A 518 -22.01 -13.88 -2.29
CA ASP A 518 -22.10 -15.30 -2.61
C ASP A 518 -22.75 -16.06 -1.45
N ARG A 519 -24.05 -16.31 -1.58
CA ARG A 519 -24.82 -17.18 -0.70
C ARG A 519 -25.09 -18.42 -1.54
N PHE A 520 -24.38 -19.50 -1.25
CA PHE A 520 -24.82 -20.81 -1.70
C PHE A 520 -26.24 -21.04 -1.15
N ASN A 521 -27.15 -21.40 -2.05
CA ASN A 521 -28.37 -22.08 -1.64
C ASN A 521 -27.95 -23.34 -0.88
N SER A 522 -28.52 -23.50 0.31
CA SER A 522 -28.48 -24.71 1.14
C SER A 522 -28.64 -26.00 0.36
#